data_AF-A0A486CZS2-F1
#
_entry.id   AF-A0A486CZS2-F1
#
_cell.length_a   1.000
_cell.length_b   1.000
_cell.length_c   1.000
_cell.angle_alpha   90.00
_cell.angle_beta   90.00
_cell.angle_gamma   90.00
#
_symmetry.space_group_name_H-M   'P 1'
#
loop_
_entity.id
_entity.type
_entity.pdbx_description
1 polymer ?
#
loop_
_entity_poly.entity_id
_entity_poly.type
_entity_poly.pdbx_seq_one_letter_code
_entity_poly.pdbx_strand_id
1 'polypeptide(L)'
;MSKSLNARCIRRWEVEFKGRCDSKFSTVWRKRDLRGYIREAALTTANCMVERMAEDNARADFGIKGWSSVFSDWYDERREHYRKDAKLILDAFACNEAIDEEIQNELEAWND
;
A
#
# COMPACT_ATOMS: atom_id res chain seq x y z
N MET A 1 -2.35 21.44 1.73
CA MET A 1 -2.06 20.27 0.88
C MET A 1 -1.86 19.06 1.78
N SER A 2 -2.68 18.01 1.65
CA SER A 2 -2.37 16.73 2.31
C SER A 2 -1.07 16.17 1.71
N LYS A 3 -0.32 15.42 2.51
CA LYS A 3 0.85 14.69 2.00
C LYS A 3 0.36 13.55 1.10
N SER A 4 1.10 13.22 0.04
CA SER A 4 0.80 12.05 -0.79
C SER A 4 0.76 10.77 0.06
N LEU A 5 -0.02 9.79 -0.41
CA LEU A 5 -0.11 8.45 0.14
C LEU A 5 1.29 7.85 0.33
N ASN A 6 2.15 7.90 -0.70
CA ASN A 6 3.52 7.40 -0.62
C ASN A 6 4.29 8.03 0.56
N ALA A 7 4.22 9.35 0.73
CA ALA A 7 4.91 10.03 1.82
C ALA A 7 4.35 9.65 3.20
N ARG A 8 3.04 9.38 3.28
CA ARG A 8 2.39 8.91 4.51
C ARG A 8 2.77 7.46 4.81
N CYS A 9 2.68 6.55 3.85
CA CYS A 9 3.10 5.15 3.99
C CYS A 9 4.56 5.06 4.44
N ILE A 10 5.48 5.79 3.79
CA ILE A 10 6.90 5.85 4.22
C ILE A 10 7.00 6.27 5.69
N ARG A 11 6.31 7.34 6.07
CA ARG A 11 6.35 7.84 7.44
C ARG A 11 5.81 6.80 8.44
N ARG A 12 4.72 6.11 8.11
CA ARG A 12 4.09 5.10 8.98
C ARG A 12 4.99 3.87 9.14
N TRP A 13 5.55 3.35 8.05
CA TRP A 13 6.55 2.28 8.08
C TRP A 13 7.80 2.66 8.89
N GLU A 14 8.30 3.89 8.73
CA GLU A 14 9.42 4.38 9.54
C GLU A 14 9.08 4.44 11.04
N VAL A 15 7.85 4.79 11.42
CA VAL A 15 7.39 4.75 12.83
C VAL A 15 7.40 3.32 13.34
N GLU A 16 6.76 2.41 12.61
CA GLU A 16 6.61 1.00 12.98
C GLU A 16 7.97 0.32 13.17
N PHE A 17 8.91 0.57 12.26
CA PHE A 17 10.23 -0.06 12.29
C PHE A 17 11.27 0.68 13.12
N LYS A 18 10.96 1.87 13.66
CA LYS A 18 11.95 2.66 14.42
C LYS A 18 12.50 1.87 15.62
N GLY A 19 11.62 1.16 16.34
CA GLY A 19 12.00 0.29 17.46
C GLY A 19 12.68 -1.00 17.00
N ARG A 20 12.18 -1.60 15.91
CA ARG A 20 12.70 -2.85 15.34
C ARG A 20 14.11 -2.72 14.79
N CYS A 21 14.51 -1.52 14.34
CA CYS A 21 15.83 -1.21 13.79
C CYS A 21 16.81 -0.62 14.82
N ASP A 22 16.46 -0.58 16.11
CA ASP A 22 17.40 -0.15 17.15
C ASP A 22 18.45 -1.23 17.37
N SER A 23 19.70 -0.91 17.02
CA SER A 23 20.85 -1.81 17.15
C SER A 23 21.14 -2.27 18.57
N LYS A 24 20.56 -1.63 19.60
CA LYS A 24 20.64 -2.10 20.99
C LYS A 24 19.84 -3.38 21.23
N PHE A 25 18.79 -3.61 20.44
CA PHE A 25 17.84 -4.71 20.64
C PHE A 25 17.74 -5.64 19.44
N SER A 26 18.02 -5.13 18.23
CA SER A 26 17.87 -5.87 16.98
C SER A 26 19.15 -6.52 16.51
N THR A 27 19.11 -7.85 16.36
CA THR A 27 20.21 -8.65 15.78
C THR A 27 20.12 -8.73 14.26
N VAL A 28 18.93 -8.51 13.69
CA VAL A 28 18.64 -8.66 12.26
C VAL A 28 18.55 -7.29 11.58
N TRP A 29 17.71 -6.40 12.08
CA TRP A 29 17.42 -5.11 11.45
C TRP A 29 18.37 -4.01 11.91
N ARG A 30 18.78 -3.16 10.99
CA ARG A 30 19.71 -2.04 11.21
C ARG A 30 19.09 -0.72 10.78
N LYS A 31 19.59 0.38 11.31
CA LYS A 31 19.15 1.75 10.93
C LYS A 31 19.24 2.03 9.43
N ARG A 32 20.15 1.38 8.70
CA ARG A 32 20.25 1.52 7.23
C ARG A 32 19.03 0.95 6.51
N ASP A 33 18.40 -0.08 7.08
CA ASP A 33 17.29 -0.80 6.44
C ASP A 33 16.01 0.06 6.45
N LEU A 34 15.89 1.00 7.40
CA LEU A 34 14.84 2.04 7.40
C LEU A 34 14.84 2.88 6.11
N ARG A 35 16.04 3.12 5.54
CA ARG A 35 16.20 3.93 4.33
C ARG A 35 16.21 3.12 3.04
N GLY A 36 16.46 1.81 3.15
CA GLY A 36 16.46 0.87 2.04
C GLY A 36 15.16 0.06 2.03
N TYR A 37 15.26 -1.20 2.47
CA TYR A 37 14.17 -2.17 2.40
C TYR A 37 12.82 -1.68 2.94
N ILE A 38 12.81 -1.01 4.10
CA ILE A 38 11.54 -0.54 4.71
C ILE A 38 10.91 0.59 3.91
N ARG A 39 11.72 1.42 3.26
CA ARG A 39 11.21 2.46 2.36
C ARG A 39 10.57 1.82 1.12
N GLU A 40 11.17 0.77 0.58
CA GLU A 40 10.63 0.02 -0.56
C GLU A 40 9.32 -0.69 -0.18
N ALA A 41 9.29 -1.37 0.96
CA ALA A 41 8.06 -1.96 1.52
C ALA A 41 6.95 -0.91 1.61
N ALA A 42 7.25 0.28 2.13
CA ALA A 42 6.27 1.36 2.22
C ALA A 42 5.71 1.84 0.87
N LEU A 43 6.53 1.83 -0.18
CA LEU A 43 6.08 2.15 -1.53
C LEU A 43 5.24 1.01 -2.11
N THR A 44 5.61 -0.24 -1.82
CA THR A 44 4.81 -1.41 -2.17
C THR A 44 3.45 -1.36 -1.52
N THR A 45 3.34 -1.08 -0.21
CA THR A 45 2.05 -0.89 0.48
C THR A 45 1.19 0.17 -0.20
N ALA A 46 1.76 1.34 -0.48
CA ALA A 46 1.04 2.41 -1.16
C ALA A 46 0.55 1.97 -2.56
N ASN A 47 1.35 1.21 -3.31
CA ASN A 47 0.96 0.66 -4.60
C ASN A 47 -0.16 -0.37 -4.44
N CYS A 48 -0.04 -1.31 -3.51
CA CYS A 48 -1.07 -2.32 -3.23
C CYS A 48 -2.42 -1.69 -2.88
N MET A 49 -2.43 -0.64 -2.04
CA MET A 49 -3.64 0.12 -1.72
C MET A 49 -4.28 0.73 -2.98
N VAL A 50 -3.48 1.33 -3.85
CA VAL A 50 -3.95 1.93 -5.11
C VAL A 50 -4.51 0.86 -6.05
N GLU A 51 -3.80 -0.25 -6.24
CA GLU A 51 -4.24 -1.34 -7.12
C GLU A 51 -5.55 -1.96 -6.64
N ARG A 52 -5.67 -2.22 -5.32
CA ARG A 52 -6.87 -2.81 -4.74
C ARG A 52 -8.08 -1.91 -4.92
N MET A 53 -7.95 -0.62 -4.60
CA MET A 53 -9.03 0.34 -4.80
C MET A 53 -9.38 0.52 -6.29
N ALA A 54 -8.38 0.52 -7.18
CA ALA A 54 -8.61 0.61 -8.62
C ALA A 54 -9.38 -0.60 -9.14
N GLU A 55 -9.02 -1.81 -8.73
CA GLU A 55 -9.70 -3.05 -9.10
C GLU A 55 -11.12 -3.11 -8.51
N ASP A 56 -11.31 -2.71 -7.25
CA ASP A 56 -12.62 -2.69 -6.60
C ASP A 56 -13.58 -1.70 -7.29
N ASN A 57 -13.08 -0.51 -7.65
CA ASN A 57 -13.86 0.47 -8.42
C ASN A 57 -14.20 -0.07 -9.82
N ALA A 58 -13.23 -0.68 -10.51
CA ALA A 58 -13.45 -1.28 -11.82
C ALA A 58 -14.46 -2.43 -11.78
N ARG A 59 -14.43 -3.27 -10.74
CA ARG A 59 -15.42 -4.34 -10.53
C ARG A 59 -16.81 -3.79 -10.29
N ALA A 60 -16.92 -2.73 -9.50
CA ALA A 60 -18.20 -2.06 -9.25
C ALA A 60 -18.81 -1.51 -10.54
N ASP A 61 -18.00 -0.86 -11.39
CA ASP A 61 -18.43 -0.33 -12.69
C ASP A 61 -18.78 -1.43 -13.69
N PHE A 62 -18.00 -2.51 -13.73
CA PHE A 62 -18.27 -3.66 -14.59
C PHE A 62 -19.49 -4.47 -14.14
N GLY A 63 -19.84 -4.42 -12.85
CA GLY A 63 -20.99 -5.10 -12.28
C GLY A 63 -20.76 -6.59 -11.96
N ILE A 64 -19.52 -6.98 -11.63
CA ILE A 64 -19.18 -8.35 -11.25
C ILE A 64 -18.83 -8.47 -9.77
N LYS A 65 -19.20 -9.60 -9.15
CA LYS A 65 -18.68 -10.02 -7.85
C LYS A 65 -17.59 -11.08 -8.08
N GLY A 66 -16.35 -10.78 -7.71
CA GLY A 66 -15.21 -11.67 -7.87
C GLY A 66 -14.46 -11.45 -9.18
N TRP A 67 -14.05 -12.53 -9.84
CA TRP A 67 -13.16 -12.48 -11.00
C TRP A 67 -13.74 -13.21 -12.21
N SER A 68 -13.49 -12.67 -13.40
CA SER A 68 -13.69 -13.35 -14.68
C SER A 68 -12.62 -12.94 -15.67
N SER A 69 -12.31 -13.80 -16.64
CA SER A 69 -11.36 -13.46 -17.71
C SER A 69 -11.82 -12.25 -18.53
N VAL A 70 -13.13 -12.16 -18.80
CA VAL A 70 -13.74 -11.03 -19.52
C VAL A 70 -13.53 -9.71 -18.76
N PHE A 71 -13.68 -9.74 -17.43
CA PHE A 71 -13.36 -8.58 -16.59
C PHE A 71 -11.87 -8.23 -16.66
N SER A 72 -10.99 -9.22 -16.61
CA SER A 72 -9.54 -8.99 -16.68
C SER A 72 -9.14 -8.27 -17.97
N ASP A 73 -9.57 -8.78 -19.13
CA ASP A 73 -9.26 -8.18 -20.43
C ASP A 73 -9.83 -6.75 -20.53
N TRP A 74 -11.06 -6.55 -20.04
CA TRP A 74 -11.71 -5.24 -20.02
C TRP A 74 -11.01 -4.24 -19.09
N TYR A 75 -10.54 -4.71 -17.92
CA TYR A 75 -9.87 -3.88 -16.93
C TYR A 75 -8.46 -3.50 -17.40
N ASP A 76 -7.72 -4.40 -18.05
CA ASP A 76 -6.35 -4.14 -18.52
C ASP A 76 -6.27 -2.92 -19.45
N GLU A 77 -7.26 -2.73 -20.32
CA GLU A 77 -7.37 -1.55 -21.20
C GLU A 77 -7.65 -0.24 -20.43
N ARG A 78 -8.21 -0.32 -19.22
CA ARG A 78 -8.70 0.82 -18.42
C ARG A 78 -7.93 1.04 -17.12
N ARG A 79 -7.00 0.13 -16.79
CA ARG A 79 -6.34 0.04 -15.50
C ARG A 79 -5.65 1.34 -15.10
N GLU A 80 -5.00 2.02 -16.04
CA GLU A 80 -4.30 3.28 -15.75
C GLU A 80 -5.26 4.38 -15.28
N HIS A 81 -6.47 4.45 -15.86
CA HIS A 81 -7.48 5.42 -15.46
C HIS A 81 -7.94 5.17 -14.02
N TYR A 82 -8.33 3.94 -13.70
CA TYR A 82 -8.75 3.57 -12.34
C TYR A 82 -7.63 3.76 -11.31
N ARG A 83 -6.37 3.47 -11.66
CA ARG A 83 -5.22 3.71 -10.78
C ARG A 83 -5.00 5.19 -10.49
N LYS A 84 -5.16 6.08 -11.48
CA LYS A 84 -5.04 7.53 -11.29
C LYS A 84 -6.12 8.03 -10.34
N ASP A 85 -7.36 7.60 -10.53
CA ASP A 85 -8.49 8.01 -9.71
C ASP A 85 -8.38 7.47 -8.28
N ALA A 86 -8.05 6.19 -8.13
CA ALA A 86 -7.76 5.58 -6.83
C ALA A 86 -6.64 6.31 -6.10
N LYS A 87 -5.55 6.68 -6.80
CA LYS A 87 -4.47 7.46 -6.21
C LYS A 87 -4.94 8.82 -5.71
N LEU A 88 -5.74 9.54 -6.48
CA LEU A 88 -6.30 10.84 -6.07
C LEU A 88 -7.19 10.70 -4.83
N ILE A 89 -8.06 9.69 -4.82
CA ILE A 89 -8.93 9.39 -3.68
C ILE A 89 -8.09 9.07 -2.44
N LEU A 90 -7.11 8.17 -2.55
CA LEU A 90 -6.27 7.78 -1.42
C LEU A 90 -5.40 8.94 -0.93
N ASP A 91 -4.82 9.73 -1.82
CA ASP A 91 -4.05 10.94 -1.48
C ASP A 91 -4.89 11.95 -0.66
N ALA A 92 -6.19 12.04 -0.96
CA ALA A 92 -7.12 12.92 -0.26
C ALA A 92 -7.69 12.33 1.03
N PHE A 93 -8.08 11.05 1.03
CA PHE A 93 -9.00 10.50 2.03
C PHE A 93 -8.45 9.34 2.87
N ALA A 94 -7.36 8.68 2.46
CA ALA A 94 -6.80 7.60 3.27
C ALA A 94 -6.43 8.13 4.67
N CYS A 95 -6.88 7.49 5.75
CA CYS A 95 -6.48 7.87 7.10
C CYS A 95 -5.19 7.13 7.51
N ASN A 96 -4.57 7.55 8.62
CA ASN A 96 -3.35 6.88 9.09
C ASN A 96 -3.66 5.47 9.59
N GLU A 97 -4.83 5.28 10.19
CA GLU A 97 -5.31 4.02 10.74
C GLU A 97 -5.44 2.96 9.65
N ALA A 98 -5.99 3.32 8.48
CA ALA A 98 -6.05 2.42 7.32
C ALA A 98 -4.65 2.05 6.81
N ILE A 99 -3.71 2.99 6.81
CA ILE A 99 -2.32 2.69 6.43
C ILE A 99 -1.67 1.76 7.46
N ASP A 100 -1.92 1.98 8.75
CA ASP A 100 -1.38 1.13 9.82
C ASP A 100 -1.93 -0.30 9.74
N GLU A 101 -3.21 -0.46 9.42
CA GLU A 101 -3.83 -1.77 9.20
C GLU A 101 -3.17 -2.51 8.03
N GLU A 102 -2.95 -1.84 6.89
CA GLU A 102 -2.22 -2.44 5.76
C GLU A 102 -0.78 -2.84 6.13
N ILE A 103 -0.10 -2.04 6.95
CA ILE A 103 1.24 -2.39 7.45
C ILE A 103 1.19 -3.65 8.30
N GLN A 104 0.22 -3.78 9.22
CA GLN A 104 0.10 -4.98 10.04
C GLN A 104 -0.24 -6.21 9.20
N ASN A 105 -1.15 -6.09 8.23
CA ASN A 105 -1.47 -7.19 7.31
C ASN A 105 -0.23 -7.67 6.53
N GLU A 106 0.60 -6.75 6.03
CA GLU A 106 1.86 -7.11 5.38
C GLU A 106 2.83 -7.80 6.35
N LEU A 107 2.94 -7.32 7.59
CA LEU A 107 3.83 -7.90 8.59
C LEU A 107 3.37 -9.27 9.09
N GLU A 108 2.07 -9.49 9.18
CA GLU A 108 1.49 -10.81 9.45
C GLU A 108 1.86 -11.78 8.33
N ALA A 109 1.71 -11.37 7.07
CA ALA A 109 2.09 -12.16 5.90
C ALA A 109 3.59 -12.46 5.80
N TRP A 110 4.46 -11.67 6.44
CA TRP A 110 5.91 -11.96 6.51
C TRP A 110 6.27 -13.01 7.55
N ASN A 111 5.37 -13.29 8.51
CA ASN A 111 5.59 -14.24 9.59
C ASN A 111 4.93 -15.61 9.35
N ASP A 112 4.08 -15.74 8.32
CA ASP A 112 3.53 -17.01 7.80
C ASP A 112 4.59 -17.82 7.04
#